data_AF-A0A356KKZ7-F1
#
_entry.id   AF-A0A356KKZ7-F1
#
_cell.length_a   1.000
_cell.length_b   1.000
_cell.length_c   1.000
_cell.angle_alpha   90.00
_cell.angle_beta   90.00
_cell.angle_gamma   90.00
#
_symmetry.space_group_name_H-M   'P 1'
#
loop_
_entity.id
_entity.type
_entity.pdbx_description
1 polymer ?
#
loop_
_entity_poly.entity_id
_entity_poly.type
_entity_poly.pdbx_seq_one_letter_code
_entity_poly.pdbx_strand_id
1 'polypeptide(L)'
;QVLYERREGLSLSATTAWVKGLRPGHYLSQGVKGFLVAAAWLSPPTLLLAAGKAAPGLGLIGALLLVLCLRTALVAQARVAATGELKAGFAWREIREDVRRAPLATALALALTLALALPLYLLKIQLLDRDAFWLLAIPFLVLLWPTRVASGWALRRARRREERAHLIWRLLGSGLALPAGGAYVFLLFFSQYFGWRGSAGLFAHHAFLLPVAFY
;
A
#
# COMPACT_ATOMS: atom_id res chain seq x y z
N GLN A 1 38.09 -26.44 32.83
CA GLN A 1 37.49 -25.09 32.97
C GLN A 1 37.70 -24.20 31.74
N VAL A 2 38.83 -24.27 31.03
CA VAL A 2 39.15 -23.42 29.85
C VAL A 2 38.24 -23.66 28.61
N LEU A 3 37.52 -24.78 28.53
CA LEU A 3 36.64 -25.08 27.40
C LEU A 3 35.19 -24.58 27.54
N TYR A 4 34.79 -24.07 28.71
CA TYR A 4 33.44 -23.55 28.94
C TYR A 4 33.30 -22.06 28.61
N GLU A 5 34.37 -21.27 28.75
CA GLU A 5 34.33 -19.81 28.48
C GLU A 5 34.37 -19.46 26.99
N ARG A 6 34.82 -20.36 26.11
CA ARG A 6 34.93 -20.08 24.65
C ARG A 6 33.58 -20.13 23.91
N ARG A 7 32.50 -20.65 24.51
CA ARG A 7 31.18 -20.73 23.85
C ARG A 7 30.34 -19.45 23.95
N GLU A 8 30.62 -18.56 24.90
CA GLU A 8 29.76 -17.39 25.12
C GLU A 8 30.12 -16.19 24.21
N GLY A 9 31.39 -16.04 23.82
CA GLY A 9 31.85 -14.95 22.94
C GLY A 9 31.47 -15.10 21.45
N LEU A 10 31.10 -16.31 21.02
CA LEU A 10 30.70 -16.60 19.63
C LEU A 10 29.21 -16.35 19.37
N SER A 11 28.38 -16.38 20.41
CA SER A 11 26.91 -16.26 20.30
C SER A 11 26.45 -14.84 19.97
N LEU A 12 26.93 -13.84 20.72
CA LEU A 12 26.48 -12.44 20.56
C LEU A 12 27.08 -11.78 19.31
N SER A 13 28.33 -12.11 18.97
CA SER A 13 28.99 -11.62 17.77
C SER A 13 28.38 -12.23 16.49
N ALA A 14 28.05 -13.54 16.50
CA ALA A 14 27.36 -14.19 15.39
C ALA A 14 25.91 -13.73 15.24
N THR A 15 25.17 -13.54 16.34
CA THR A 15 23.79 -13.01 16.29
C THR A 15 23.76 -11.56 15.84
N THR A 16 24.65 -10.69 16.34
CA THR A 16 24.73 -9.31 15.85
C THR A 16 25.20 -9.22 14.40
N ALA A 17 26.10 -10.10 13.95
CA ALA A 17 26.47 -10.21 12.53
C ALA A 17 25.30 -10.69 11.66
N TRP A 18 24.52 -11.66 12.14
CA TRP A 18 23.32 -12.16 11.46
C TRP A 18 22.23 -11.08 11.37
N VAL A 19 21.96 -10.36 12.48
CA VAL A 19 21.03 -9.23 12.53
C VAL A 19 21.50 -8.08 11.64
N LYS A 20 22.80 -7.78 11.60
CA LYS A 20 23.36 -6.78 10.66
C LYS A 20 23.25 -7.26 9.21
N GLY A 21 23.39 -8.56 8.96
CA GLY A 21 23.19 -9.20 7.65
C GLY A 21 21.76 -9.04 7.12
N LEU A 22 20.76 -9.02 8.01
CA LEU A 22 19.35 -8.76 7.68
C LEU A 22 19.05 -7.31 7.26
N ARG A 23 20.01 -6.38 7.42
CA ARG A 23 19.88 -4.95 7.09
C ARG A 23 18.53 -4.33 7.54
N PRO A 24 18.10 -4.51 8.81
CA PRO A 24 16.77 -4.11 9.26
C PRO A 24 16.51 -2.61 9.07
N GLY A 25 17.51 -1.77 9.32
CA GLY A 25 17.40 -0.31 9.12
C GLY A 25 17.16 0.09 7.66
N HIS A 26 17.71 -0.66 6.69
CA HIS A 26 17.46 -0.41 5.28
C HIS A 26 16.00 -0.69 4.93
N TYR A 27 15.49 -1.86 5.27
CA TYR A 27 14.09 -2.24 4.99
C TYR A 27 13.09 -1.34 5.74
N LEU A 28 13.40 -0.97 6.98
CA LEU A 28 12.60 -0.02 7.74
C LEU A 28 12.56 1.36 7.05
N SER A 29 13.71 1.88 6.61
CA SER A 29 13.77 3.14 5.87
C SER A 29 12.99 3.08 4.57
N GLN A 30 13.09 1.98 3.81
CA GLN A 30 12.28 1.77 2.60
C GLN A 30 10.77 1.76 2.91
N GLY A 31 10.37 1.11 4.00
CA GLY A 31 8.99 1.11 4.48
C GLY A 31 8.48 2.51 4.81
N VAL A 32 9.25 3.27 5.61
CA VAL A 32 8.90 4.65 5.98
C VAL A 32 8.79 5.54 4.74
N LYS A 33 9.71 5.42 3.80
CA LYS A 33 9.67 6.21 2.56
C LYS A 33 8.44 5.89 1.72
N GLY A 34 8.14 4.59 1.54
CA GLY A 34 6.93 4.14 0.87
C GLY A 34 5.66 4.65 1.55
N PHE A 35 5.63 4.66 2.88
CA PHE A 35 4.53 5.22 3.67
C PHE A 35 4.32 6.71 3.39
N LEU A 36 5.37 7.52 3.49
CA LEU A 36 5.28 8.97 3.26
C LEU A 36 4.74 9.29 1.86
N VAL A 37 5.14 8.52 0.86
CA VAL A 37 4.65 8.68 -0.52
C VAL A 37 3.18 8.30 -0.65
N ALA A 38 2.77 7.14 -0.11
CA ALA A 38 1.34 6.79 -0.11
C ALA A 38 0.50 7.81 0.65
N ALA A 39 0.98 8.25 1.81
CA ALA A 39 0.34 9.26 2.63
C ALA A 39 0.10 10.56 1.86
N ALA A 40 1.14 11.07 1.19
CA ALA A 40 1.04 12.30 0.42
C ALA A 40 0.07 12.17 -0.78
N TRP A 41 0.02 11.01 -1.44
CA TRP A 41 -0.89 10.79 -2.58
C TRP A 41 -2.35 10.59 -2.16
N LEU A 42 -2.59 10.01 -0.99
CA LEU A 42 -3.94 9.60 -0.58
C LEU A 42 -4.58 10.56 0.41
N SER A 43 -3.80 11.37 1.15
CA SER A 43 -4.38 12.35 2.07
C SER A 43 -5.28 13.38 1.38
N PRO A 44 -4.90 14.01 0.24
CA PRO A 44 -5.78 14.98 -0.42
C PRO A 44 -7.15 14.43 -0.83
N PRO A 45 -7.26 13.29 -1.55
CA PRO A 45 -8.57 12.74 -1.89
C PRO A 45 -9.35 12.24 -0.68
N THR A 46 -8.69 11.69 0.34
CA THR A 46 -9.35 11.25 1.57
C THR A 46 -9.92 12.42 2.38
N LEU A 47 -9.22 13.56 2.43
CA LEU A 47 -9.72 14.79 3.06
C LEU A 47 -10.96 15.33 2.35
N LEU A 48 -10.94 15.36 1.01
CA LEU A 48 -12.10 15.77 0.21
C LEU A 48 -13.29 14.82 0.41
N LEU A 49 -13.03 13.51 0.46
CA LEU A 49 -14.05 12.50 0.74
C LEU A 49 -14.70 12.74 2.11
N ALA A 50 -13.90 13.01 3.15
CA ALA A 50 -14.35 13.30 4.50
C ALA A 50 -15.17 14.60 4.60
N ALA A 51 -14.78 15.63 3.82
CA ALA A 51 -15.53 16.88 3.70
C ALA A 51 -16.92 16.68 3.06
N GLY A 52 -17.15 15.52 2.43
CA GLY A 52 -18.43 15.09 1.86
C GLY A 52 -19.61 15.14 2.85
N LYS A 53 -19.36 15.01 4.16
CA LYS A 53 -20.41 15.15 5.18
C LYS A 53 -21.00 16.55 5.25
N ALA A 54 -20.18 17.58 5.07
CA ALA A 54 -20.62 18.97 5.06
C ALA A 54 -21.01 19.44 3.66
N ALA A 55 -20.32 18.94 2.63
CA ALA A 55 -20.54 19.31 1.24
C ALA A 55 -20.49 18.07 0.33
N PRO A 56 -21.65 17.48 -0.03
CA PRO A 56 -21.71 16.24 -0.81
C PRO A 56 -20.91 16.30 -2.13
N GLY A 57 -20.88 17.47 -2.79
CA GLY A 57 -20.09 17.68 -4.01
C GLY A 57 -18.58 17.46 -3.81
N LEU A 58 -18.02 17.92 -2.68
CA LEU A 58 -16.61 17.68 -2.35
C LEU A 58 -16.34 16.19 -2.08
N GLY A 59 -17.30 15.50 -1.46
CA GLY A 59 -17.23 14.05 -1.24
C GLY A 59 -17.14 13.26 -2.54
N LEU A 60 -17.94 13.62 -3.55
CA LEU A 60 -17.89 13.01 -4.89
C LEU A 60 -16.57 13.29 -5.61
N ILE A 61 -16.07 14.53 -5.55
CA ILE A 61 -14.77 14.89 -6.12
C ILE A 61 -13.66 14.09 -5.43
N GLY A 62 -13.69 13.99 -4.10
CA GLY A 62 -12.75 13.19 -3.31
C GLY A 62 -12.80 11.72 -3.69
N ALA A 63 -13.98 11.15 -3.87
CA ALA A 63 -14.15 9.76 -4.31
C ALA A 63 -13.53 9.52 -5.70
N LEU A 64 -13.85 10.38 -6.68
CA LEU A 64 -13.30 10.27 -8.04
C LEU A 64 -11.78 10.42 -8.04
N LEU A 65 -11.26 11.40 -7.29
CA LEU A 65 -9.82 11.62 -7.16
C LEU A 65 -9.13 10.43 -6.46
N LEU A 66 -9.78 9.82 -5.47
CA LEU A 66 -9.25 8.66 -4.75
C LEU A 66 -9.08 7.46 -5.68
N VAL A 67 -10.05 7.17 -6.55
CA VAL A 67 -9.94 6.10 -7.55
C VAL A 67 -8.69 6.27 -8.43
N LEU A 68 -8.42 7.52 -8.85
CA LEU A 68 -7.24 7.84 -9.65
C LEU A 68 -5.95 7.73 -8.83
N CYS A 69 -5.96 8.25 -7.60
CA CYS A 69 -4.81 8.24 -6.71
C CYS A 69 -4.39 6.84 -6.25
N LEU A 70 -5.32 5.89 -6.09
CA LEU A 70 -4.99 4.52 -5.67
C LEU A 70 -4.00 3.84 -6.63
N ARG A 71 -4.26 3.98 -7.94
CA ARG A 71 -3.38 3.41 -8.97
C ARG A 71 -2.02 4.09 -9.00
N THR A 72 -1.99 5.42 -8.87
CA THR A 72 -0.74 6.18 -8.94
C THR A 72 0.09 6.00 -7.68
N ALA A 73 -0.54 5.92 -6.51
CA ALA A 73 0.11 5.63 -5.22
C ALA A 73 0.77 4.25 -5.23
N LEU A 74 0.11 3.22 -5.77
CA LEU A 74 0.66 1.87 -5.88
C LEU A 74 1.99 1.86 -6.67
N VAL A 75 2.01 2.52 -7.82
CA VAL A 75 3.21 2.61 -8.67
C VAL A 75 4.27 3.51 -8.03
N ALA A 76 3.87 4.62 -7.43
CA ALA A 76 4.77 5.53 -6.71
C ALA A 76 5.53 4.79 -5.59
N GLN A 77 4.83 4.01 -4.78
CA GLN A 77 5.47 3.18 -3.74
C GLN A 77 6.43 2.15 -4.32
N ALA A 78 6.05 1.48 -5.41
CA ALA A 78 6.93 0.52 -6.08
C ALA A 78 8.20 1.19 -6.60
N ARG A 79 8.11 2.42 -7.13
CA ARG A 79 9.27 3.20 -7.61
C ARG A 79 10.21 3.58 -6.46
N VAL A 80 9.66 4.04 -5.34
CA VAL A 80 10.46 4.35 -4.14
C VAL A 80 11.17 3.10 -3.64
N ALA A 81 10.46 1.97 -3.55
CA ALA A 81 11.06 0.70 -3.13
C ALA A 81 12.16 0.20 -4.09
N ALA A 82 12.03 0.48 -5.39
CA ALA A 82 13.02 0.09 -6.40
C ALA A 82 14.23 1.03 -6.49
N THR A 83 14.08 2.31 -6.16
CA THR A 83 15.14 3.34 -6.30
C THR A 83 15.77 3.72 -4.96
N GLY A 84 15.06 3.51 -3.85
CA GLY A 84 15.43 4.01 -2.53
C GLY A 84 15.21 5.50 -2.32
N GLU A 85 14.70 6.22 -3.33
CA GLU A 85 14.54 7.67 -3.32
C GLU A 85 13.08 8.10 -3.16
N LEU A 86 12.83 9.05 -2.25
CA LEU A 86 11.50 9.63 -2.06
C LEU A 86 11.01 10.39 -3.29
N LYS A 87 11.91 11.10 -3.98
CA LYS A 87 11.62 11.91 -5.17
C LYS A 87 11.00 11.06 -6.29
N ALA A 88 11.42 9.81 -6.43
CA ALA A 88 10.89 8.89 -7.42
C ALA A 88 9.39 8.58 -7.25
N GLY A 89 8.87 8.73 -6.02
CA GLY A 89 7.45 8.58 -5.70
C GLY A 89 6.59 9.81 -6.05
N PHE A 90 7.21 10.95 -6.35
CA PHE A 90 6.52 12.18 -6.76
C PHE A 90 6.79 12.58 -8.21
N ALA A 91 7.62 11.81 -8.92
CA ALA A 91 7.90 11.99 -10.34
C ALA A 91 6.68 11.64 -11.21
N TRP A 92 5.68 12.52 -11.22
CA TRP A 92 4.37 12.31 -11.83
C TRP A 92 4.43 11.85 -13.29
N ARG A 93 5.32 12.45 -14.09
CA ARG A 93 5.52 12.11 -15.50
C ARG A 93 5.96 10.66 -15.65
N GLU A 94 6.96 10.24 -14.88
CA GLU A 94 7.51 8.89 -14.91
C GLU A 94 6.49 7.85 -14.41
N ILE A 95 5.76 8.18 -13.33
CA ILE A 95 4.67 7.32 -12.83
C ILE A 95 3.62 7.11 -13.91
N ARG A 96 3.18 8.18 -14.59
CA ARG A 96 2.23 8.08 -15.69
C ARG A 96 2.77 7.26 -16.86
N GLU A 97 4.05 7.36 -17.16
CA GLU A 97 4.69 6.56 -18.21
C GLU A 97 4.73 5.08 -17.85
N ASP A 98 5.13 4.71 -16.63
CA ASP A 98 5.13 3.32 -16.17
C ASP A 98 3.73 2.70 -16.30
N VAL A 99 2.72 3.45 -15.84
CA VAL A 99 1.31 3.07 -15.93
C VAL A 99 0.86 2.86 -17.38
N ARG A 100 1.35 3.69 -18.31
CA ARG A 100 1.04 3.59 -19.75
C ARG A 100 1.81 2.47 -20.45
N ARG A 101 2.99 2.09 -19.97
CA ARG A 101 3.80 0.97 -20.51
C ARG A 101 3.26 -0.39 -20.09
N ALA A 102 2.72 -0.51 -18.88
CA ALA A 102 2.11 -1.76 -18.37
C ALA A 102 0.75 -1.54 -17.68
N PRO A 103 -0.28 -1.10 -18.42
CA PRO A 103 -1.58 -0.74 -17.84
C PRO A 103 -2.29 -1.93 -17.19
N LEU A 104 -2.29 -3.10 -17.84
CA LEU A 104 -2.94 -4.31 -17.34
C LEU A 104 -2.23 -4.87 -16.10
N ALA A 105 -0.89 -4.90 -16.11
CA ALA A 105 -0.11 -5.37 -14.96
C ALA A 105 -0.35 -4.47 -13.73
N THR A 106 -0.41 -3.15 -13.95
CA THR A 106 -0.76 -2.20 -12.89
C THR A 106 -2.17 -2.41 -12.37
N ALA A 107 -3.14 -2.65 -13.27
CA ALA A 107 -4.53 -2.88 -12.91
C ALA A 107 -4.71 -4.18 -12.11
N LEU A 108 -4.03 -5.26 -12.50
CA LEU A 108 -4.03 -6.53 -11.76
C LEU A 108 -3.39 -6.37 -10.38
N ALA A 109 -2.26 -5.67 -10.29
CA ALA A 109 -1.63 -5.40 -9.00
C ALA A 109 -2.55 -4.57 -8.08
N LEU A 110 -3.25 -3.58 -8.63
CA LEU A 110 -4.24 -2.80 -7.89
C LEU A 110 -5.42 -3.68 -7.45
N ALA A 111 -6.02 -4.44 -8.36
CA ALA A 111 -7.16 -5.31 -8.06
C ALA A 111 -6.81 -6.34 -6.97
N LEU A 112 -5.64 -6.97 -7.07
CA LEU A 112 -5.14 -7.90 -6.04
C LEU A 112 -4.93 -7.19 -4.70
N THR A 113 -4.36 -5.99 -4.71
CA THR A 113 -4.14 -5.19 -3.49
C THR A 113 -5.47 -4.86 -2.81
N LEU A 114 -6.47 -4.43 -3.57
CA LEU A 114 -7.78 -4.08 -3.06
C LEU A 114 -8.55 -5.33 -2.58
N ALA A 115 -8.50 -6.43 -3.34
CA ALA A 115 -9.14 -7.69 -2.97
C ALA A 115 -8.57 -8.25 -1.67
N LEU A 116 -7.24 -8.24 -1.49
CA LEU A 116 -6.59 -8.70 -0.27
C LEU A 116 -6.70 -7.71 0.89
N ALA A 117 -7.05 -6.45 0.63
CA ALA A 117 -7.38 -5.50 1.68
C ALA A 117 -8.76 -5.79 2.32
N LEU A 118 -9.72 -6.36 1.57
CA LEU A 118 -11.08 -6.62 2.08
C LEU A 118 -11.11 -7.59 3.28
N PRO A 119 -10.45 -8.76 3.26
CA PRO A 119 -10.37 -9.62 4.44
C PRO A 119 -9.76 -8.90 5.64
N LEU A 120 -8.72 -8.07 5.41
CA LEU A 120 -8.08 -7.29 6.46
C LEU A 120 -9.04 -6.26 7.09
N TYR A 121 -9.96 -5.70 6.30
CA TYR A 121 -11.03 -4.86 6.83
C TYR A 121 -12.07 -5.64 7.65
N LEU A 122 -12.48 -6.82 7.18
CA LEU A 122 -13.44 -7.66 7.89
C LEU A 122 -12.88 -8.13 9.24
N LEU A 123 -11.60 -8.54 9.27
CA LEU A 123 -10.92 -8.93 10.51
C LEU A 123 -10.82 -7.76 11.52
N LYS A 124 -10.82 -6.51 11.06
CA LYS A 124 -10.75 -5.32 11.92
C LYS A 124 -12.07 -5.00 12.65
N ILE A 125 -13.21 -5.39 12.08
CA ILE A 125 -14.54 -5.00 12.60
C ILE A 125 -14.91 -5.82 13.85
N GLN A 126 -14.31 -7.01 14.03
CA GLN A 126 -14.47 -7.76 15.28
C GLN A 126 -13.51 -7.17 16.33
N LEU A 127 -14.10 -6.59 17.38
CA LEU A 127 -13.42 -6.07 18.55
C LEU A 127 -12.53 -7.18 19.12
N LEU A 128 -11.23 -7.08 18.86
CA LEU A 128 -10.26 -7.92 19.52
C LEU A 128 -9.69 -7.14 20.69
N ASP A 129 -9.80 -7.74 21.88
CA ASP A 129 -9.07 -7.29 23.06
C ASP A 129 -7.60 -7.06 22.73
N ARG A 130 -6.99 -6.13 23.47
CA ARG A 130 -5.60 -5.67 23.30
C ARG A 130 -4.59 -6.83 23.22
N ASP A 131 -4.94 -7.97 23.81
CA ASP A 131 -4.10 -9.15 23.93
C ASP A 131 -4.20 -10.09 22.72
N ALA A 132 -4.96 -9.78 21.67
CA ALA A 132 -5.08 -10.64 20.49
C ALA A 132 -4.50 -10.00 19.22
N PHE A 133 -3.82 -8.85 19.34
CA PHE A 133 -3.26 -8.11 18.20
C PHE A 133 -2.22 -8.90 17.40
N TRP A 134 -1.41 -9.73 18.05
CA TRP A 134 -0.41 -10.55 17.35
C TRP A 134 -1.06 -11.59 16.42
N LEU A 135 -2.28 -12.04 16.73
CA LEU A 135 -3.03 -12.98 15.89
C LEU A 135 -3.48 -12.34 14.58
N LEU A 136 -3.70 -11.02 14.53
CA LEU A 136 -4.00 -10.29 13.28
C LEU A 136 -2.73 -9.95 12.49
N ALA A 137 -1.59 -9.77 13.15
CA ALA A 137 -0.35 -9.38 12.48
C ALA A 137 0.13 -10.44 11.46
N ILE A 138 -0.02 -11.73 11.79
CA ILE A 138 0.38 -12.85 10.91
C ILE A 138 -0.46 -12.89 9.61
N PRO A 139 -1.81 -13.01 9.64
CA PRO A 139 -2.62 -12.99 8.43
C PRO A 139 -2.45 -11.66 7.69
N PHE A 140 -2.28 -10.55 8.40
CA PHE A 140 -1.93 -9.28 7.76
C PHE A 140 -0.65 -9.39 6.92
N LEU A 141 0.45 -9.90 7.48
CA LEU A 141 1.72 -10.04 6.77
C LEU A 141 1.59 -11.01 5.58
N VAL A 142 0.88 -12.12 5.76
CA VAL A 142 0.63 -13.12 4.73
C VAL A 142 -0.17 -12.54 3.57
N LEU A 143 -1.21 -11.75 3.84
CA LEU A 143 -2.03 -11.10 2.82
C LEU A 143 -1.33 -9.91 2.18
N LEU A 144 -0.48 -9.18 2.93
CA LEU A 144 0.23 -8.03 2.40
C LEU A 144 1.34 -8.45 1.43
N TRP A 145 2.09 -9.51 1.75
CA TRP A 145 3.22 -9.97 0.93
C TRP A 145 2.92 -10.07 -0.58
N PRO A 146 1.88 -10.80 -1.04
CA PRO A 146 1.57 -10.92 -2.47
C PRO A 146 1.25 -9.57 -3.13
N THR A 147 0.68 -8.61 -2.40
CA THR A 147 0.41 -7.26 -2.94
C THR A 147 1.71 -6.53 -3.30
N ARG A 148 2.76 -6.67 -2.47
CA ARG A 148 4.08 -6.06 -2.71
C ARG A 148 4.77 -6.71 -3.90
N VAL A 149 4.74 -8.04 -3.97
CA VAL A 149 5.27 -8.79 -5.10
C VAL A 149 4.57 -8.37 -6.40
N ALA A 150 3.24 -8.24 -6.40
CA ALA A 150 2.49 -7.81 -7.56
C ALA A 150 2.82 -6.36 -8.00
N SER A 151 2.98 -5.43 -7.06
CA SER A 151 3.39 -4.05 -7.37
C SER A 151 4.79 -3.98 -7.99
N GLY A 152 5.74 -4.76 -7.46
CA GLY A 152 7.10 -4.85 -7.99
C GLY A 152 7.13 -5.52 -9.37
N TRP A 153 6.32 -6.56 -9.57
CA TRP A 153 6.14 -7.21 -10.87
C TRP A 153 5.58 -6.24 -11.91
N ALA A 154 4.54 -5.48 -11.57
CA ALA A 154 3.96 -4.49 -12.47
C ALA A 154 4.98 -3.43 -12.90
N LEU A 155 5.78 -2.92 -11.96
CA LEU A 155 6.84 -1.95 -12.25
C LEU A 155 7.96 -2.58 -13.11
N ARG A 156 8.39 -3.80 -12.79
CA ARG A 156 9.39 -4.53 -13.60
C ARG A 156 8.89 -4.73 -15.04
N ARG A 157 7.62 -5.06 -15.21
CA ARG A 157 6.98 -5.23 -16.52
C ARG A 157 6.90 -3.91 -17.29
N ALA A 158 6.63 -2.79 -16.60
CA ALA A 158 6.64 -1.46 -17.20
C ALA A 158 8.03 -1.05 -17.67
N ARG A 159 9.07 -1.27 -16.86
CA ARG A 159 10.46 -0.91 -17.19
C ARG A 159 11.10 -1.76 -18.28
N ARG A 160 10.66 -3.01 -18.44
CA ARG A 160 11.09 -3.89 -19.55
C ARG A 160 10.50 -3.50 -20.91
N ARG A 161 9.56 -2.55 -20.95
CA ARG A 161 8.99 -2.04 -22.19
C ARG A 161 9.44 -0.61 -22.40
N GLU A 162 10.07 -0.36 -23.55
CA GLU A 162 10.44 1.00 -23.97
C GLU A 162 9.21 1.74 -24.51
N GLU A 163 8.35 1.03 -25.23
CA GLU A 163 7.14 1.59 -25.83
C GLU A 163 5.91 1.55 -24.93
N ARG A 164 5.02 2.52 -25.17
CA ARG A 164 3.71 2.59 -24.52
C ARG A 164 2.83 1.43 -25.02
N ALA A 165 2.03 0.86 -24.14
CA ALA A 165 1.07 -0.16 -24.56
C ALA A 165 0.03 0.43 -25.53
N HIS A 166 -0.39 -0.37 -26.51
CA HIS A 166 -1.46 0.01 -27.44
C HIS A 166 -2.74 0.42 -26.70
N LEU A 167 -3.56 1.26 -27.36
CA LEU A 167 -4.78 1.82 -26.78
C LEU A 167 -5.71 0.73 -26.22
N ILE A 168 -5.87 -0.40 -26.91
CA ILE A 168 -6.69 -1.55 -26.46
C ILE A 168 -6.24 -2.03 -25.08
N TRP A 169 -4.94 -2.24 -24.87
CA TRP A 169 -4.40 -2.69 -23.58
C TRP A 169 -4.55 -1.64 -22.49
N ARG A 170 -4.50 -0.35 -22.86
CA ARG A 170 -4.74 0.76 -21.92
C ARG A 170 -6.21 0.85 -21.52
N LEU A 171 -7.13 0.62 -22.46
CA LEU A 171 -8.56 0.56 -22.22
C LEU A 171 -8.91 -0.64 -21.34
N LEU A 172 -8.41 -1.84 -21.67
CA LEU A 172 -8.59 -3.03 -20.82
C LEU A 172 -8.04 -2.84 -19.40
N GLY A 173 -6.81 -2.30 -19.27
CA GLY A 173 -6.24 -2.02 -17.95
C GLY A 173 -7.04 -0.96 -17.18
N SER A 174 -7.58 0.05 -17.85
CA SER A 174 -8.45 1.05 -17.20
C SER A 174 -9.82 0.47 -16.85
N GLY A 175 -10.37 -0.38 -17.73
CA GLY A 175 -11.61 -1.11 -17.53
C GLY A 175 -11.54 -2.12 -16.38
N LEU A 176 -10.34 -2.55 -15.96
CA LEU A 176 -10.16 -3.32 -14.73
C LEU A 176 -9.87 -2.43 -13.51
N ALA A 177 -8.99 -1.44 -13.65
CA ALA A 177 -8.57 -0.59 -12.54
C ALA A 177 -9.69 0.31 -12.00
N LEU A 178 -10.52 0.86 -12.89
CA LEU A 178 -11.62 1.77 -12.52
C LEU A 178 -12.72 1.07 -11.72
N PRO A 179 -13.28 -0.09 -12.14
CA PRO A 179 -14.28 -0.77 -11.31
C PRO A 179 -13.68 -1.31 -10.02
N ALA A 180 -12.44 -1.82 -10.02
CA ALA A 180 -11.80 -2.29 -8.79
C ALA A 180 -11.61 -1.14 -7.78
N GLY A 181 -11.05 -0.01 -8.22
CA GLY A 181 -10.91 1.19 -7.40
C GLY A 181 -12.26 1.79 -7.00
N GLY A 182 -13.21 1.83 -7.93
CA GLY A 182 -14.56 2.34 -7.72
C GLY A 182 -15.33 1.54 -6.69
N ALA A 183 -15.31 0.20 -6.76
CA ALA A 183 -15.95 -0.66 -5.77
C ALA A 183 -15.37 -0.45 -4.36
N TYR A 184 -14.04 -0.35 -4.27
CA TYR A 184 -13.38 -0.05 -3.00
C TYR A 184 -13.78 1.34 -2.44
N VAL A 185 -13.72 2.38 -3.27
CA VAL A 185 -14.10 3.74 -2.88
C VAL A 185 -15.59 3.85 -2.56
N PHE A 186 -16.45 3.12 -3.26
CA PHE A 186 -17.88 3.03 -2.96
C PHE A 186 -18.10 2.48 -1.55
N LEU A 187 -17.45 1.36 -1.21
CA LEU A 187 -17.50 0.81 0.15
C LEU A 187 -16.99 1.81 1.19
N LEU A 188 -15.89 2.51 0.91
CA LEU A 188 -15.37 3.56 1.79
C LEU A 188 -16.35 4.72 1.97
N PHE A 189 -16.97 5.17 0.86
CA PHE A 189 -17.93 6.27 0.86
C PHE A 189 -19.12 5.95 1.75
N PHE A 190 -19.65 4.72 1.73
CA PHE A 190 -20.73 4.33 2.62
C PHE A 190 -20.25 4.09 4.07
N SER A 191 -19.04 3.55 4.26
CA SER A 191 -18.51 3.25 5.60
C SER A 191 -18.44 4.48 6.51
N GLN A 192 -18.22 5.68 5.98
CA GLN A 192 -18.16 6.92 6.78
C GLN A 192 -19.52 7.32 7.39
N TYR A 193 -20.63 6.81 6.84
CA TYR A 193 -22.00 7.06 7.31
C TYR A 193 -22.47 6.00 8.31
N PHE A 194 -21.95 4.77 8.22
CA PHE A 194 -22.32 3.66 9.10
C PHE A 194 -21.30 3.37 10.23
N GLY A 195 -20.08 3.90 10.16
CA GLY A 195 -19.01 3.59 11.11
C GLY A 195 -19.13 4.34 12.44
N TRP A 196 -18.92 3.62 13.56
CA TRP A 196 -18.89 4.15 14.94
C TRP A 196 -17.88 5.31 15.15
N ARG A 197 -16.83 5.41 14.33
CA ARG A 197 -15.80 6.48 14.36
C ARG A 197 -16.04 7.62 13.34
N GLY A 198 -17.16 7.63 12.61
CA GLY A 198 -17.50 8.68 11.66
C GLY A 198 -16.42 8.93 10.58
N SER A 199 -16.11 10.20 10.28
CA SER A 199 -15.09 10.59 9.28
C SER A 199 -13.65 10.32 9.75
N ALA A 200 -13.40 10.19 11.06
CA ALA A 200 -12.08 9.81 11.58
C ALA A 200 -11.72 8.35 11.21
N GLY A 201 -12.73 7.51 10.96
CA GLY A 201 -12.55 6.17 10.37
C GLY A 201 -11.85 6.21 9.01
N LEU A 202 -11.99 7.31 8.25
CA LEU A 202 -11.41 7.48 6.92
C LEU A 202 -9.87 7.53 6.94
N PHE A 203 -9.30 8.12 7.99
CA PHE A 203 -7.85 8.16 8.20
C PHE A 203 -7.31 6.88 8.86
N ALA A 204 -8.18 6.14 9.56
CA ALA A 204 -7.86 4.81 10.08
C ALA A 204 -7.92 3.72 8.98
N HIS A 205 -8.31 4.06 7.74
CA HIS A 205 -8.30 3.14 6.63
C HIS A 205 -6.87 2.89 6.13
N HIS A 206 -6.59 1.61 5.91
CA HIS A 206 -5.31 1.05 5.50
C HIS A 206 -4.88 1.46 4.08
N ALA A 207 -5.56 2.45 3.50
CA ALA A 207 -5.15 3.14 2.29
C ALA A 207 -3.72 3.70 2.40
N PHE A 208 -3.22 3.97 3.62
CA PHE A 208 -1.82 4.36 3.86
C PHE A 208 -0.76 3.26 3.66
N LEU A 209 -1.12 2.13 3.04
CA LEU A 209 -0.17 1.15 2.47
C LEU A 209 1.01 0.79 3.40
N LEU A 210 0.72 0.51 4.68
CA LEU A 210 1.53 -0.27 5.64
C LEU A 210 0.57 -0.90 6.69
N PRO A 211 0.99 -2.01 7.35
CA PRO A 211 0.39 -2.46 8.60
C PRO A 211 0.57 -1.36 9.63
N VAL A 212 -0.47 -0.60 9.88
CA VAL A 212 -0.62 -0.08 11.24
C VAL A 212 -1.39 -1.18 11.96
N ALA A 213 -0.64 -2.02 12.69
CA ALA A 213 -1.22 -2.84 13.75
C ALA A 213 -1.76 -1.83 14.77
N PHE A 214 -3.04 -1.52 14.57
CA PHE A 214 -4.03 -0.92 15.47
C PHE A 214 -3.49 -0.23 16.74
N TYR A 215 -3.84 1.05 16.91
CA TYR A 215 -3.70 1.79 18.17
C TYR A 215 -4.81 1.40 19.15
#